data_AF-A0A377E667-F1
#
_entry.id   AF-A0A377E667-F1
#
_cell.length_a   1.000
_cell.length_b   1.000
_cell.length_c   1.000
_cell.angle_alpha   90.00
_cell.angle_beta   90.00
_cell.angle_gamma   90.00
#
_symmetry.space_group_name_H-M   'P 1'
#
loop_
_entity.id
_entity.type
_entity.pdbx_description
1 polymer ?
#
loop_
_entity_poly.entity_id
_entity_poly.type
_entity_poly.pdbx_seq_one_letter_code
_entity_poly.pdbx_strand_id
1 'polypeptide(L)'
;MRPFRELPDWRIDDLMISFSVPGGGVGPHLDQYDVFIIQGTGRRRWRVGEKLQMKQHCPHPDLLQVDPFEAIIDEELEPGDILYIPPGFPHEGYALENAMNYSVGFRAPNTRELISGFADYVLQRELGGNYYSDPDVPPRAHPADVLPQEMDKLREMMLELINQPEHFKQWFGEFISQSRHELDIAPPEPPYQPDEIYDALKQGDVLVRLGGLRVLRIGDDVYANGEKIDSPHRPALDALASNIALTAENFGDALEDPSFLAMLAALVNSGYWFFEG
;
A
#
# COMPACT_ATOMS: atom_id res chain seq x y z
N MET A 1 7.32 -10.09 -7.57
CA MET A 1 7.38 -9.25 -6.36
C MET A 1 8.58 -9.56 -5.46
N ARG A 2 8.82 -10.80 -5.02
CA ARG A 2 9.90 -11.14 -4.04
C ARG A 2 11.29 -10.52 -4.28
N PRO A 3 11.85 -10.49 -5.51
CA PRO A 3 13.16 -9.87 -5.74
C PRO A 3 13.21 -8.35 -5.49
N PHE A 4 12.06 -7.66 -5.46
CA PHE A 4 11.98 -6.22 -5.25
C PHE A 4 11.91 -5.82 -3.78
N ARG A 5 12.00 -6.77 -2.84
CA ARG A 5 11.95 -6.50 -1.39
C ARG A 5 13.22 -5.86 -0.81
N GLU A 6 14.20 -5.57 -1.67
CA GLU A 6 15.24 -4.58 -1.38
C GLU A 6 14.64 -3.16 -1.26
N LEU A 7 13.47 -2.92 -1.87
CA LEU A 7 12.65 -1.74 -1.65
C LEU A 7 11.56 -2.04 -0.61
N PRO A 8 11.13 -1.03 0.19
CA PRO A 8 10.20 -1.26 1.29
C PRO A 8 8.82 -1.77 0.84
N ASP A 9 8.31 -2.81 1.52
CA ASP A 9 7.00 -3.41 1.21
C ASP A 9 5.84 -2.39 1.22
N TRP A 10 5.92 -1.36 2.08
CA TRP A 10 4.87 -0.33 2.14
C TRP A 10 4.78 0.54 0.86
N ARG A 11 5.87 0.63 0.09
CA ARG A 11 5.96 1.39 -1.17
C ARG A 11 5.59 0.56 -2.40
N ILE A 12 5.76 -0.75 -2.34
CA ILE A 12 5.33 -1.67 -3.42
C ILE A 12 3.80 -1.67 -3.47
N ASP A 13 3.19 -1.68 -4.66
CA ASP A 13 1.73 -1.79 -4.82
C ASP A 13 1.33 -3.21 -5.24
N ASP A 14 1.36 -3.50 -6.54
CA ASP A 14 0.92 -4.77 -7.12
C ASP A 14 1.71 -5.13 -8.41
N LEU A 15 1.22 -6.16 -9.12
CA LEU A 15 1.77 -6.63 -10.39
C LEU A 15 0.69 -6.57 -11.47
N MET A 16 0.77 -5.58 -12.35
CA MET A 16 -0.08 -5.51 -13.53
C MET A 16 0.58 -6.29 -14.69
N ILE A 17 -0.20 -7.10 -15.40
CA ILE A 17 0.27 -7.88 -16.54
C ILE A 17 -0.48 -7.43 -17.79
N SER A 18 0.25 -7.09 -18.85
CA SER A 18 -0.34 -6.77 -20.15
C SER A 18 0.08 -7.77 -21.22
N PHE A 19 -0.87 -8.16 -22.05
CA PHE A 19 -0.65 -8.87 -23.31
C PHE A 19 -0.95 -7.91 -24.48
N SER A 20 -0.10 -7.91 -25.49
CA SER A 20 -0.27 -7.05 -26.68
C SER A 20 0.15 -7.77 -27.95
N VAL A 21 -0.63 -7.58 -29.02
CA VAL A 21 -0.29 -7.97 -30.40
C VAL A 21 0.54 -6.86 -31.07
N PRO A 22 1.22 -7.09 -32.21
CA PRO A 22 2.02 -6.08 -32.87
C PRO A 22 1.29 -4.74 -33.08
N GLY A 23 1.92 -3.64 -32.70
CA GLY A 23 1.36 -2.28 -32.69
C GLY A 23 0.48 -1.97 -31.47
N GLY A 24 0.14 -2.96 -30.65
CA GLY A 24 -0.66 -2.78 -29.44
C GLY A 24 0.11 -2.11 -28.31
N GLY A 25 -0.54 -1.14 -27.65
CA GLY A 25 -0.01 -0.37 -26.52
C GLY A 25 -1.06 0.58 -25.96
N VAL A 26 -0.71 1.31 -24.89
CA VAL A 26 -1.61 2.28 -24.22
C VAL A 26 -1.37 3.73 -24.66
N GLY A 27 -0.37 3.94 -25.53
CA GLY A 27 0.08 5.25 -26.00
C GLY A 27 0.97 6.00 -25.00
N PRO A 28 1.43 7.21 -25.35
CA PRO A 28 2.27 8.05 -24.51
C PRO A 28 1.53 8.51 -23.25
N HIS A 29 2.06 8.21 -22.06
CA HIS A 29 1.44 8.60 -20.79
C HIS A 29 2.47 8.89 -19.70
N LEU A 30 1.97 9.29 -18.52
CA LEU A 30 2.74 9.61 -17.33
C LEU A 30 2.15 8.91 -16.12
N ASP A 31 3.01 8.30 -15.32
CA ASP A 31 2.64 7.74 -14.02
C ASP A 31 3.09 8.66 -12.87
N GLN A 32 2.33 8.62 -11.78
CA GLN A 32 2.66 9.29 -10.51
C GLN A 32 3.40 8.35 -9.53
N TYR A 33 3.83 7.19 -10.01
CA TYR A 33 4.48 6.15 -9.23
C TYR A 33 5.71 5.60 -9.96
N ASP A 34 6.60 5.00 -9.17
CA ASP A 34 7.72 4.21 -9.69
C ASP A 34 7.20 2.91 -10.31
N VAL A 35 7.83 2.45 -11.40
CA VAL A 35 7.49 1.16 -12.01
C VAL A 35 8.72 0.46 -12.57
N PHE A 36 8.77 -0.86 -12.40
CA PHE A 36 9.68 -1.73 -13.15
C PHE A 36 8.87 -2.53 -14.16
N ILE A 37 9.18 -2.37 -15.44
CA ILE A 37 8.54 -3.09 -16.54
C ILE A 37 9.46 -4.23 -16.95
N ILE A 38 9.04 -5.45 -16.66
CA ILE A 38 9.78 -6.67 -16.97
C ILE A 38 9.23 -7.23 -18.28
N GLN A 39 10.12 -7.41 -19.26
CA GLN A 39 9.76 -8.00 -20.54
C GLN A 39 9.64 -9.52 -20.41
N GLY A 40 8.45 -10.05 -20.72
CA GLY A 40 8.15 -11.47 -20.83
C GLY A 40 8.44 -12.00 -22.23
N THR A 41 7.64 -12.95 -22.69
CA THR A 41 7.71 -13.47 -24.07
C THR A 41 7.49 -12.37 -25.11
N GLY A 42 8.07 -12.53 -26.30
CA GLY A 42 8.01 -11.55 -27.38
C GLY A 42 8.92 -10.36 -27.15
N ARG A 43 8.75 -9.31 -27.96
CA ARG A 43 9.54 -8.07 -27.89
C ARG A 43 8.65 -6.84 -27.96
N ARG A 44 9.04 -5.78 -27.25
CA ARG A 44 8.39 -4.46 -27.30
C ARG A 44 9.43 -3.38 -27.46
N ARG A 45 9.06 -2.34 -28.20
CA ARG A 45 9.84 -1.10 -28.24
C ARG A 45 9.31 -0.16 -27.17
N TRP A 46 10.21 0.28 -26.30
CA TRP A 46 9.93 1.19 -25.20
C TRP A 46 10.66 2.51 -25.41
N ARG A 47 9.90 3.59 -25.25
CA ARG A 47 10.37 4.97 -25.36
C ARG A 47 10.12 5.67 -24.04
N VAL A 48 11.12 6.37 -23.51
CA VAL A 48 11.01 7.21 -22.31
C VAL A 48 11.59 8.58 -22.62
N GLY A 49 10.84 9.64 -22.36
CA GLY A 49 11.27 11.03 -22.53
C GLY A 49 11.75 11.66 -21.23
N GLU A 50 12.26 12.89 -21.30
CA GLU A 50 12.70 13.65 -20.13
C GLU A 50 11.52 14.11 -19.26
N LYS A 51 11.75 14.24 -17.94
CA LYS A 51 10.76 14.73 -16.99
C LYS A 51 10.49 16.21 -17.20
N LEU A 52 9.42 16.51 -17.93
CA LEU A 52 8.95 17.86 -18.23
C LEU A 52 7.49 18.03 -17.80
N GLN A 53 7.09 19.28 -17.56
CA GLN A 53 5.69 19.60 -17.35
C GLN A 53 4.93 19.44 -18.66
N MET A 54 4.14 18.38 -18.77
CA MET A 54 3.33 18.08 -19.95
C MET A 54 1.86 18.25 -19.65
N LYS A 55 1.09 18.72 -20.63
CA LYS A 55 -0.37 18.70 -20.54
C LYS A 55 -0.84 17.29 -20.81
N GLN A 56 -1.58 16.73 -19.85
CA GLN A 56 -2.31 15.49 -20.09
C GLN A 56 -3.57 15.81 -20.88
N HIS A 57 -3.92 14.91 -21.79
CA HIS A 57 -5.19 14.92 -22.52
C HIS A 57 -5.83 13.54 -22.45
N CYS A 58 -7.14 13.49 -22.59
CA CYS A 58 -7.90 12.24 -22.52
C CYS A 58 -8.42 11.89 -23.91
N PRO A 59 -7.71 11.05 -24.70
CA PRO A 59 -8.26 10.52 -25.96
C PRO A 59 -9.49 9.64 -25.70
N HIS A 60 -9.60 9.05 -24.50
CA HIS A 60 -10.75 8.32 -24.00
C HIS A 60 -10.97 8.71 -22.52
N PRO A 61 -12.21 8.74 -22.00
CA PRO A 61 -12.47 9.08 -20.60
C PRO A 61 -11.65 8.30 -19.57
N ASP A 62 -11.36 7.04 -19.88
CA ASP A 62 -10.61 6.12 -19.00
C ASP A 62 -9.11 6.01 -19.34
N LEU A 63 -8.59 6.85 -20.25
CA LEU A 63 -7.19 6.80 -20.69
C LEU A 63 -6.57 8.20 -20.68
N LEU A 64 -5.58 8.39 -19.82
CA LEU A 64 -4.77 9.61 -19.77
C LEU A 64 -3.54 9.45 -20.65
N GLN A 65 -3.34 10.38 -21.59
CA GLN A 65 -2.16 10.44 -22.44
C GLN A 65 -1.49 11.81 -22.37
N VAL A 66 -0.28 11.89 -22.92
CA VAL A 66 0.46 13.13 -23.14
C VAL A 66 0.78 13.29 -24.62
N ASP A 67 1.15 14.50 -25.02
CA ASP A 67 1.64 14.75 -26.38
C ASP A 67 2.91 13.91 -26.68
N PRO A 68 3.22 13.62 -27.95
CA PRO A 68 4.45 12.94 -28.32
C PRO A 68 5.69 13.67 -27.78
N PHE A 69 6.69 12.90 -27.35
CA PHE A 69 7.92 13.40 -26.76
C PHE A 69 9.17 12.92 -27.52
N GLU A 70 10.26 13.68 -27.36
CA GLU A 70 11.60 13.23 -27.72
C GLU A 70 12.12 12.27 -26.64
N ALA A 71 12.59 11.11 -27.08
CA ALA A 71 12.94 10.02 -26.18
C ALA A 71 14.42 10.10 -25.79
N ILE A 72 14.69 10.02 -24.49
CA ILE A 72 16.04 9.85 -23.92
C ILE A 72 16.42 8.36 -23.82
N ILE A 73 15.43 7.46 -23.85
CA ILE A 73 15.58 6.01 -24.00
C ILE A 73 14.64 5.57 -25.11
N ASP A 74 15.13 4.82 -26.10
CA ASP A 74 14.34 4.25 -27.19
C ASP A 74 14.92 2.88 -27.57
N GLU A 75 14.44 1.83 -26.92
CA GLU A 75 15.06 0.49 -26.94
C GLU A 75 14.03 -0.61 -27.23
N GLU A 76 14.48 -1.69 -27.87
CA GLU A 76 13.70 -2.93 -27.98
C GLU A 76 14.08 -3.86 -26.82
N LEU A 77 13.12 -4.16 -25.93
CA LEU A 77 13.35 -5.07 -24.82
C LEU A 77 13.16 -6.53 -25.26
N GLU A 78 14.06 -7.39 -24.80
CA GLU A 78 14.04 -8.85 -24.94
C GLU A 78 13.58 -9.54 -23.65
N PRO A 79 13.13 -10.81 -23.70
CA PRO A 79 12.70 -11.53 -22.52
C PRO A 79 13.75 -11.56 -21.40
N GLY A 80 13.39 -11.02 -20.23
CA GLY A 80 14.28 -10.89 -19.06
C GLY A 80 14.80 -9.48 -18.83
N ASP A 81 14.72 -8.59 -19.83
CA ASP A 81 15.09 -7.18 -19.65
C ASP A 81 14.09 -6.45 -18.74
N ILE A 82 14.60 -5.42 -18.05
CA ILE A 82 13.82 -4.63 -17.11
C ILE A 82 14.06 -3.14 -17.38
N LEU A 83 12.97 -2.41 -17.59
CA LEU A 83 12.97 -0.94 -17.68
C LEU A 83 12.40 -0.35 -16.39
N TYR A 84 13.22 0.42 -15.67
CA TYR A 84 12.76 1.20 -14.52
C TYR A 84 12.41 2.63 -14.95
N ILE A 85 11.24 3.11 -14.52
CA ILE A 85 10.75 4.46 -14.84
C ILE A 85 10.33 5.16 -13.53
N PRO A 86 10.97 6.28 -13.15
CA PRO A 86 10.52 7.10 -12.03
C PRO A 86 9.24 7.90 -12.33
N PRO A 87 8.53 8.39 -11.29
CA PRO A 87 7.35 9.24 -11.47
C PRO A 87 7.61 10.49 -12.31
N GLY A 88 6.72 10.75 -13.26
CA GLY A 88 6.74 11.96 -14.09
C GLY A 88 7.60 11.89 -15.35
N PHE A 89 8.19 10.74 -15.69
CA PHE A 89 8.87 10.53 -16.97
C PHE A 89 7.86 10.01 -18.01
N PRO A 90 7.63 10.74 -19.13
CA PRO A 90 6.66 10.31 -20.13
C PRO A 90 7.18 9.08 -20.83
N HIS A 91 6.33 8.09 -21.02
CA HIS A 91 6.74 6.82 -21.63
C HIS A 91 5.66 6.23 -22.53
N GLU A 92 6.12 5.43 -23.48
CA GLU A 92 5.28 4.77 -24.49
C GLU A 92 5.91 3.41 -24.82
N GLY A 93 5.08 2.36 -24.83
CA GLY A 93 5.53 1.01 -25.18
C GLY A 93 4.53 0.34 -26.11
N TYR A 94 5.02 -0.22 -27.21
CA TYR A 94 4.20 -0.99 -28.16
C TYR A 94 4.87 -2.29 -28.57
N ALA A 95 4.05 -3.29 -28.88
CA ALA A 95 4.55 -4.62 -29.22
C ALA A 95 5.08 -4.68 -30.65
N LEU A 96 6.21 -5.37 -30.81
CA LEU A 96 6.75 -5.73 -32.13
C LEU A 96 6.31 -7.15 -32.54
N GLU A 97 6.09 -8.00 -31.53
CA GLU A 97 5.59 -9.36 -31.61
C GLU A 97 4.45 -9.53 -30.60
N ASN A 98 3.82 -10.71 -30.53
CA ASN A 98 2.94 -11.00 -29.40
C ASN A 98 3.76 -10.97 -28.10
N ALA A 99 3.48 -9.99 -27.24
CA ALA A 99 4.33 -9.67 -26.11
C ALA A 99 3.59 -9.62 -24.78
N MET A 100 4.27 -10.08 -23.73
CA MET A 100 3.84 -9.99 -22.34
C MET A 100 4.73 -9.00 -21.58
N ASN A 101 4.16 -8.11 -20.78
CA ASN A 101 4.90 -7.27 -19.83
C ASN A 101 4.34 -7.42 -18.42
N TYR A 102 5.24 -7.45 -17.45
CA TYR A 102 4.91 -7.50 -16.03
C TYR A 102 5.39 -6.20 -15.39
N SER A 103 4.45 -5.33 -15.03
CA SER A 103 4.71 -4.04 -14.40
C SER A 103 4.61 -4.18 -12.90
N VAL A 104 5.76 -4.13 -12.22
CA VAL A 104 5.85 -4.07 -10.76
C VAL A 104 5.64 -2.62 -10.35
N GLY A 105 4.42 -2.31 -9.91
CA GLY A 105 4.00 -0.97 -9.53
C GLY A 105 4.40 -0.60 -8.11
N PHE A 106 4.60 0.70 -7.88
CA PHE A 106 4.76 1.28 -6.55
C PHE A 106 3.62 2.24 -6.27
N ARG A 107 3.49 2.64 -5.01
CA ARG A 107 2.54 3.65 -4.55
C ARG A 107 3.21 4.62 -3.60
N ALA A 108 2.70 5.84 -3.59
CA ALA A 108 3.03 6.86 -2.60
C ALA A 108 1.79 7.73 -2.38
N PRO A 109 1.37 7.98 -1.13
CA PRO A 109 0.23 8.83 -0.88
C PRO A 109 0.58 10.30 -1.14
N ASN A 110 -0.37 11.07 -1.66
CA ASN A 110 -0.27 12.53 -1.70
C ASN A 110 -0.85 13.15 -0.41
N THR A 111 -0.56 14.43 -0.14
CA THR A 111 -1.03 15.11 1.08
C THR A 111 -2.56 15.15 1.21
N ARG A 112 -3.28 15.20 0.09
CA ARG A 112 -4.76 15.21 0.07
C ARG A 112 -5.32 13.87 0.56
N GLU A 113 -4.75 12.75 0.13
CA GLU A 113 -5.12 11.42 0.63
C GLU A 113 -4.82 11.28 2.12
N LEU A 114 -3.64 11.76 2.56
CA LEU A 114 -3.27 11.69 3.96
C LEU A 114 -4.22 12.50 4.86
N ILE A 115 -4.50 13.75 4.51
CA ILE A 115 -5.40 14.58 5.34
C ILE A 115 -6.83 14.07 5.33
N SER A 116 -7.32 13.57 4.19
CA SER A 116 -8.66 13.00 4.08
C SER A 116 -8.78 11.74 4.95
N GLY A 117 -7.87 10.78 4.78
CA GLY A 117 -7.91 9.54 5.54
C GLY A 117 -7.76 9.76 7.04
N PHE A 118 -6.88 10.68 7.46
CA PHE A 118 -6.71 10.99 8.89
C PHE A 118 -7.93 11.68 9.47
N ALA A 119 -8.59 12.58 8.70
CA ALA A 119 -9.83 13.20 9.12
C ALA A 119 -10.96 12.16 9.31
N ASP A 120 -11.09 11.20 8.38
CA ASP A 120 -12.07 10.12 8.49
C ASP A 120 -11.83 9.26 9.75
N TYR A 121 -10.55 8.95 10.04
CA TYR A 121 -10.17 8.24 11.26
C TYR A 121 -10.50 9.02 12.53
N VAL A 122 -10.19 10.32 12.57
CA VAL A 122 -10.54 11.21 13.70
C VAL A 122 -12.04 11.23 13.93
N LEU A 123 -12.84 11.32 12.85
CA LEU A 123 -14.30 11.31 12.93
C LEU A 123 -14.85 9.97 13.42
N GLN A 124 -14.38 8.86 12.85
CA GLN A 124 -14.84 7.51 13.21
C GLN A 124 -14.50 7.14 14.66
N ARG A 125 -13.38 7.63 15.18
CA ARG A 125 -12.90 7.36 16.55
C ARG A 125 -13.31 8.43 17.56
N GLU A 126 -14.09 9.44 17.15
CA GLU A 126 -14.55 10.56 17.97
C GLU A 126 -13.39 11.32 18.67
N LEU A 127 -12.26 11.49 17.96
CA LEU A 127 -11.08 12.21 18.47
C LEU A 127 -11.19 13.72 18.23
N GLY A 128 -10.32 14.50 18.87
CA GLY A 128 -10.26 15.97 18.67
C GLY A 128 -11.47 16.72 19.25
N GLY A 129 -12.14 16.18 20.27
CA GLY A 129 -13.31 16.78 20.91
C GLY A 129 -13.02 18.00 21.81
N ASN A 130 -11.78 18.50 21.86
CA ASN A 130 -11.42 19.70 22.59
C ASN A 130 -11.89 20.96 21.85
N TYR A 131 -12.60 21.83 22.57
CA TYR A 131 -13.12 23.08 22.01
C TYR A 131 -12.07 24.19 22.08
N TYR A 132 -12.12 25.09 21.10
CA TYR A 132 -11.42 26.38 21.20
C TYR A 132 -11.89 27.12 22.45
N SER A 133 -10.95 27.69 23.20
CA SER A 133 -11.21 28.42 24.44
C SER A 133 -10.31 29.64 24.54
N ASP A 134 -10.86 30.80 24.86
CA ASP A 134 -10.18 32.10 24.86
C ASP A 134 -10.50 32.94 26.11
N PRO A 135 -10.13 32.47 27.32
CA PRO A 135 -10.30 33.26 28.55
C PRO A 135 -9.57 34.62 28.48
N ASP A 136 -8.47 34.69 27.71
CA ASP A 136 -7.68 35.89 27.45
C ASP A 136 -7.98 36.48 26.05
N VAL A 137 -9.27 36.56 25.68
CA VAL A 137 -9.71 37.06 24.36
C VAL A 137 -9.13 38.46 24.07
N PRO A 138 -8.47 38.66 22.92
CA PRO A 138 -7.83 39.93 22.59
C PRO A 138 -8.84 41.04 22.26
N PRO A 139 -8.55 42.30 22.64
CA PRO A 139 -9.34 43.44 22.19
C PRO A 139 -9.14 43.65 20.68
N ARG A 140 -10.18 44.18 20.02
CA ARG A 140 -10.16 44.47 18.57
C ARG A 140 -10.86 45.79 18.25
N ALA A 141 -10.40 46.46 17.19
CA ALA A 141 -10.96 47.74 16.75
C ALA A 141 -12.27 47.55 15.99
N HIS A 142 -12.37 46.52 15.15
CA HIS A 142 -13.61 46.15 14.46
C HIS A 142 -14.09 44.78 14.96
N PRO A 143 -15.35 44.65 15.41
CA PRO A 143 -15.85 43.41 16.01
C PRO A 143 -15.96 42.24 15.01
N ALA A 144 -15.91 42.52 13.70
CA ALA A 144 -15.95 41.52 12.63
C ALA A 144 -14.56 40.94 12.30
N ASP A 145 -13.49 41.47 12.88
CA ASP A 145 -12.13 40.98 12.63
C ASP A 145 -11.89 39.64 13.33
N VAL A 146 -11.24 38.72 12.62
CA VAL A 146 -10.58 37.54 13.19
C VAL A 146 -9.09 37.82 13.18
N LEU A 147 -8.50 37.89 14.36
CA LEU A 147 -7.11 38.30 14.53
C LEU A 147 -6.16 37.16 14.15
N PRO A 148 -4.93 37.48 13.68
CA PRO A 148 -3.94 36.45 13.33
C PRO A 148 -3.68 35.43 14.44
N GLN A 149 -3.61 35.87 15.70
CA GLN A 149 -3.41 34.99 16.85
C GLN A 149 -4.56 34.00 17.10
N GLU A 150 -5.79 34.34 16.70
CA GLU A 150 -6.95 33.43 16.79
C GLU A 150 -6.85 32.36 15.69
N MET A 151 -6.46 32.76 14.47
CA MET A 151 -6.18 31.85 13.37
C MET A 151 -5.04 30.89 13.68
N ASP A 152 -3.97 31.37 14.31
CA ASP A 152 -2.83 30.55 14.68
C ASP A 152 -3.20 29.55 15.78
N LYS A 153 -4.00 29.95 16.78
CA LYS A 153 -4.51 29.03 17.81
C LYS A 153 -5.39 27.93 17.23
N LEU A 154 -6.27 28.26 16.26
CA LEU A 154 -7.08 27.26 15.55
C LEU A 154 -6.22 26.29 14.73
N ARG A 155 -5.19 26.81 14.04
CA ARG A 155 -4.24 25.98 13.29
C ARG A 155 -3.44 25.06 14.21
N GLU A 156 -3.01 25.58 15.35
CA GLU A 156 -2.25 24.82 16.35
C GLU A 156 -3.07 23.66 16.91
N MET A 157 -4.38 23.85 17.15
CA MET A 157 -5.25 22.73 17.55
C MET A 157 -5.23 21.57 16.54
N MET A 158 -5.20 21.88 15.23
CA MET A 158 -5.10 20.87 14.18
C MET A 158 -3.72 20.19 14.17
N LEU A 159 -2.65 20.99 14.29
CA LEU A 159 -1.27 20.48 14.29
C LEU A 159 -0.99 19.62 15.52
N GLU A 160 -1.45 20.04 16.70
CA GLU A 160 -1.35 19.30 17.96
C GLU A 160 -2.04 17.94 17.84
N LEU A 161 -3.25 17.89 17.27
CA LEU A 161 -3.96 16.63 17.03
C LEU A 161 -3.18 15.70 16.09
N ILE A 162 -2.66 16.22 14.98
CA ILE A 162 -1.82 15.45 14.03
C ILE A 162 -0.55 14.93 14.73
N ASN A 163 0.02 15.71 15.65
CA ASN A 163 1.25 15.38 16.37
C ASN A 163 1.02 14.45 17.57
N GLN A 164 -0.21 14.03 17.88
CA GLN A 164 -0.47 13.00 18.88
C GLN A 164 0.06 11.65 18.37
N PRO A 165 1.17 11.13 18.94
CA PRO A 165 2.03 10.17 18.25
C PRO A 165 1.34 8.82 17.99
N GLU A 166 0.51 8.35 18.92
CA GLU A 166 -0.16 7.07 18.79
C GLU A 166 -1.31 7.12 17.78
N HIS A 167 -2.05 8.23 17.70
CA HIS A 167 -3.16 8.36 16.76
C HIS A 167 -2.69 8.39 15.31
N PHE A 168 -1.65 9.18 15.01
CA PHE A 168 -1.12 9.24 13.65
C PHE A 168 -0.47 7.92 13.22
N LYS A 169 0.29 7.29 14.12
CA LYS A 169 0.94 5.99 13.87
C LYS A 169 -0.11 4.91 13.60
N GLN A 170 -1.13 4.83 14.44
CA GLN A 170 -2.19 3.83 14.32
C GLN A 170 -3.00 4.02 13.05
N TRP A 171 -3.48 5.24 12.79
CA TRP A 171 -4.18 5.55 11.55
C TRP A 171 -3.35 5.18 10.32
N PHE A 172 -2.08 5.58 10.29
CA PHE A 172 -1.25 5.31 9.13
C PHE A 172 -1.05 3.81 8.90
N GLY A 173 -0.92 3.02 9.98
CA GLY A 173 -0.89 1.56 9.91
C GLY A 173 -2.16 0.95 9.33
N GLU A 174 -3.32 1.38 9.81
CA GLU A 174 -4.63 0.97 9.30
C GLU A 174 -4.83 1.40 7.83
N PHE A 175 -4.34 2.58 7.43
CA PHE A 175 -4.46 3.10 6.07
C PHE A 175 -3.52 2.40 5.07
N ILE A 176 -2.23 2.32 5.36
CA ILE A 176 -1.21 1.91 4.38
C ILE A 176 -1.10 0.39 4.21
N SER A 177 -1.64 -0.38 5.16
CA SER A 177 -1.76 -1.85 5.06
C SER A 177 -2.97 -2.30 4.24
N GLN A 178 -3.84 -1.41 3.78
CA GLN A 178 -4.91 -1.77 2.84
C GLN A 178 -4.39 -1.86 1.40
N SER A 179 -4.82 -2.89 0.69
CA SER A 179 -4.61 -3.02 -0.76
C SER A 179 -5.45 -1.99 -1.53
N ARG A 180 -4.97 -1.52 -2.69
CA ARG A 180 -5.78 -0.66 -3.59
C ARG A 180 -6.71 -1.47 -4.50
N HIS A 181 -6.40 -2.75 -4.66
CA HIS A 181 -7.13 -3.68 -5.51
C HIS A 181 -7.81 -4.73 -4.65
N GLU A 182 -8.95 -5.22 -5.12
CA GLU A 182 -9.72 -6.28 -4.47
C GLU A 182 -8.84 -7.52 -4.26
N LEU A 183 -8.94 -8.08 -3.05
CA LEU A 183 -8.23 -9.30 -2.67
C LEU A 183 -9.14 -10.51 -2.84
N ASP A 184 -8.55 -11.66 -3.15
CA ASP A 184 -9.26 -12.94 -3.27
C ASP A 184 -9.57 -13.53 -1.89
N ILE A 185 -10.40 -12.83 -1.11
CA ILE A 185 -10.75 -13.21 0.25
C ILE A 185 -11.79 -14.33 0.21
N ALA A 186 -11.36 -15.53 0.60
CA ALA A 186 -12.22 -16.70 0.74
C ALA A 186 -12.12 -17.23 2.18
N PRO A 187 -13.00 -16.78 3.11
CA PRO A 187 -13.06 -17.31 4.46
C PRO A 187 -13.27 -18.82 4.45
N PRO A 188 -12.56 -19.59 5.29
CA PRO A 188 -12.70 -21.03 5.36
C PRO A 188 -14.08 -21.44 5.91
N GLU A 189 -14.63 -22.50 5.35
CA GLU A 189 -15.91 -23.10 5.77
C GLU A 189 -15.69 -24.59 6.05
N PRO A 190 -15.83 -25.06 7.31
CA PRO A 190 -16.18 -24.29 8.51
C PRO A 190 -15.02 -23.41 9.03
N PRO A 191 -15.31 -22.41 9.88
CA PRO A 191 -14.27 -21.64 10.57
C PRO A 191 -13.40 -22.53 11.46
N TYR A 192 -12.09 -22.31 11.39
CA TYR A 192 -11.10 -22.99 12.22
C TYR A 192 -11.25 -22.63 13.70
N GLN A 193 -11.09 -23.64 14.55
CA GLN A 193 -10.82 -23.50 15.97
C GLN A 193 -9.31 -23.29 16.22
N PRO A 194 -8.92 -22.59 17.30
CA PRO A 194 -7.51 -22.37 17.62
C PRO A 194 -6.68 -23.67 17.72
N ASP A 195 -7.27 -24.74 18.26
CA ASP A 195 -6.60 -26.04 18.40
C ASP A 195 -6.31 -26.70 17.03
N GLU A 196 -7.19 -26.50 16.04
CA GLU A 196 -6.99 -27.02 14.68
C GLU A 196 -5.82 -26.32 13.98
N ILE A 197 -5.66 -25.00 14.21
CA ILE A 197 -4.51 -24.23 13.71
C ILE A 197 -3.21 -24.73 14.36
N TYR A 198 -3.23 -24.96 15.68
CA TYR A 198 -2.08 -25.50 16.41
C TYR A 198 -1.69 -26.86 15.88
N ASP A 199 -2.65 -27.78 15.77
CA ASP A 199 -2.43 -29.14 15.31
C ASP A 199 -1.88 -29.18 13.88
N ALA A 200 -2.43 -28.39 12.96
CA ALA A 200 -1.96 -28.30 11.57
C ALA A 200 -0.49 -27.85 11.51
N LEU A 201 -0.15 -26.75 12.21
CA LEU A 201 1.23 -26.24 12.25
C LEU A 201 2.20 -27.27 12.87
N LYS A 202 1.81 -27.95 13.95
CA LYS A 202 2.66 -28.97 14.59
C LYS A 202 2.79 -30.25 13.75
N GLN A 203 1.83 -30.55 12.88
CA GLN A 203 1.89 -31.65 11.92
C GLN A 203 2.79 -31.33 10.71
N GLY A 204 3.18 -30.06 10.54
CA GLY A 204 4.10 -29.60 9.51
C GLY A 204 3.42 -28.87 8.35
N ASP A 205 2.12 -28.58 8.46
CA ASP A 205 1.41 -27.81 7.44
C ASP A 205 1.94 -26.37 7.40
N VAL A 206 1.96 -25.80 6.18
CA VAL A 206 2.50 -24.47 5.93
C VAL A 206 1.37 -23.47 5.84
N LEU A 207 1.43 -22.43 6.66
CA LEU A 207 0.49 -21.32 6.62
C LEU A 207 0.97 -20.27 5.62
N VAL A 208 0.19 -19.99 4.59
CA VAL A 208 0.56 -19.10 3.48
C VAL A 208 -0.32 -17.86 3.48
N ARG A 209 0.32 -16.70 3.34
CA ARG A 209 -0.35 -15.41 3.24
C ARG A 209 -1.07 -15.26 1.89
N LEU A 210 -2.29 -14.73 1.92
CA LEU A 210 -3.04 -14.38 0.72
C LEU A 210 -2.24 -13.46 -0.23
N GLY A 211 -2.28 -13.76 -1.53
CA GLY A 211 -1.62 -12.96 -2.56
C GLY A 211 -2.14 -11.53 -2.59
N GLY A 212 -1.23 -10.55 -2.50
CA GLY A 212 -1.59 -9.13 -2.46
C GLY A 212 -1.91 -8.59 -1.06
N LEU A 213 -2.07 -9.45 -0.05
CA LEU A 213 -2.29 -9.01 1.33
C LEU A 213 -1.05 -8.31 1.88
N ARG A 214 -1.23 -7.06 2.32
CA ARG A 214 -0.14 -6.24 2.86
C ARG A 214 -0.10 -6.39 4.38
N VAL A 215 1.08 -6.73 4.88
CA VAL A 215 1.35 -6.83 6.31
C VAL A 215 2.55 -5.96 6.61
N LEU A 216 2.35 -4.93 7.44
CA LEU A 216 3.33 -3.88 7.69
C LEU A 216 3.53 -3.70 9.19
N ARG A 217 4.74 -3.32 9.58
CA ARG A 217 5.12 -3.11 10.97
C ARG A 217 5.47 -1.65 11.21
N ILE A 218 4.87 -1.04 12.22
CA ILE A 218 5.12 0.36 12.59
C ILE A 218 5.36 0.43 14.10
N GLY A 219 6.60 0.67 14.50
CA GLY A 219 7.00 0.50 15.91
C GLY A 219 6.80 -0.96 16.32
N ASP A 220 6.09 -1.18 17.41
CA ASP A 220 5.82 -2.51 17.96
C ASP A 220 4.54 -3.17 17.39
N ASP A 221 3.73 -2.41 16.66
CA ASP A 221 2.47 -2.90 16.10
C ASP A 221 2.67 -3.50 14.69
N VAL A 222 1.88 -4.53 14.38
CA VAL A 222 1.72 -5.05 13.01
C VAL A 222 0.31 -4.74 12.51
N TYR A 223 0.18 -4.44 11.23
CA TYR A 223 -1.10 -4.17 10.58
C TYR A 223 -1.25 -5.07 9.36
N ALA A 224 -2.37 -5.79 9.26
CA ALA A 224 -2.72 -6.62 8.12
C ALA A 224 -4.05 -6.15 7.54
N ASN A 225 -4.05 -5.72 6.27
CA ASN A 225 -5.27 -5.31 5.56
C ASN A 225 -6.16 -4.29 6.32
N GLY A 226 -5.53 -3.35 7.03
CA GLY A 226 -6.21 -2.32 7.83
C GLY A 226 -6.51 -2.70 9.27
N GLU A 227 -6.27 -3.94 9.68
CA GLU A 227 -6.47 -4.39 11.06
C GLU A 227 -5.16 -4.35 11.84
N LYS A 228 -5.18 -3.72 13.03
CA LYS A 228 -4.06 -3.76 13.97
C LYS A 228 -4.00 -5.13 14.64
N ILE A 229 -2.82 -5.73 14.61
CA ILE A 229 -2.47 -6.99 15.26
C ILE A 229 -1.51 -6.66 16.41
N ASP A 230 -1.94 -6.97 17.62
CA ASP A 230 -1.16 -6.76 18.85
C ASP A 230 -0.94 -8.09 19.56
N SER A 231 0.29 -8.34 19.97
CA SER A 231 0.71 -9.55 20.69
C SER A 231 2.04 -9.30 21.41
N PRO A 232 2.23 -9.87 22.61
CA PRO A 232 3.53 -9.82 23.29
C PRO A 232 4.62 -10.64 22.57
N HIS A 233 4.25 -11.53 21.63
CA HIS A 233 5.16 -12.43 20.92
C HIS A 233 5.81 -11.77 19.71
N ARG A 234 6.76 -10.86 19.97
CA ARG A 234 7.41 -10.08 18.92
C ARG A 234 8.02 -10.91 17.77
N PRO A 235 8.77 -12.00 18.02
CA PRO A 235 9.33 -12.80 16.93
C PRO A 235 8.25 -13.42 16.00
N ALA A 236 7.11 -13.81 16.57
CA ALA A 236 6.00 -14.38 15.83
C ALA A 236 5.29 -13.33 14.96
N LEU A 237 5.09 -12.12 15.49
CA LEU A 237 4.57 -10.98 14.71
C LEU A 237 5.52 -10.57 13.59
N ASP A 238 6.83 -10.61 13.86
CA ASP A 238 7.85 -10.31 12.86
C ASP A 238 7.80 -11.32 11.72
N ALA A 239 7.66 -12.61 12.04
CA ALA A 239 7.46 -13.65 11.04
C ALA A 239 6.20 -13.40 10.18
N LEU A 240 5.07 -13.05 10.79
CA LEU A 240 3.84 -12.71 10.06
C LEU A 240 4.04 -11.57 9.08
N ALA A 241 4.86 -10.57 9.41
CA ALA A 241 5.15 -9.43 8.53
C ALA A 241 6.19 -9.75 7.46
N SER A 242 7.27 -10.45 7.81
CA SER A 242 8.40 -10.67 6.91
C SER A 242 8.22 -11.85 5.96
N ASN A 243 7.48 -12.89 6.35
CA ASN A 243 7.41 -14.14 5.62
C ASN A 243 6.04 -14.33 4.95
N ILE A 244 6.06 -14.88 3.73
CA ILE A 244 4.83 -15.24 2.99
C ILE A 244 4.35 -16.63 3.39
N ALA A 245 5.27 -17.58 3.53
CA ALA A 245 5.01 -18.93 4.01
C ALA A 245 5.59 -19.08 5.42
N LEU A 246 4.79 -19.59 6.35
CA LEU A 246 5.10 -19.71 7.76
C LEU A 246 4.94 -21.16 8.22
N THR A 247 5.87 -21.59 9.07
CA THR A 247 5.86 -22.91 9.72
C THR A 247 5.81 -22.75 11.24
N ALA A 248 5.63 -23.86 11.97
CA ALA A 248 5.65 -23.84 13.43
C ALA A 248 6.95 -23.25 14.02
N GLU A 249 8.11 -23.46 13.37
CA GLU A 249 9.37 -22.90 13.86
C GLU A 249 9.41 -21.36 13.81
N ASN A 250 8.66 -20.74 12.89
CA ASN A 250 8.59 -19.28 12.80
C ASN A 250 7.82 -18.67 13.99
N PHE A 251 6.87 -19.40 14.55
CA PHE A 251 6.06 -18.94 15.67
C PHE A 251 6.65 -19.29 17.03
N GLY A 252 7.42 -20.38 17.14
CA GLY A 252 8.12 -20.75 18.37
C GLY A 252 7.15 -21.04 19.52
N ASP A 253 7.41 -20.43 20.69
CA ASP A 253 6.61 -20.56 21.91
C ASP A 253 5.29 -19.77 21.88
N ALA A 254 5.11 -18.88 20.91
CA ALA A 254 3.86 -18.15 20.72
C ALA A 254 2.67 -19.08 20.47
N LEU A 255 2.90 -20.27 19.88
CA LEU A 255 1.87 -21.29 19.69
C LEU A 255 1.34 -21.88 20.99
N GLU A 256 2.07 -21.74 22.10
CA GLU A 256 1.62 -22.22 23.40
C GLU A 256 0.75 -21.19 24.15
N ASP A 257 0.62 -19.96 23.59
CA ASP A 257 -0.26 -18.92 24.11
C ASP A 257 -1.64 -18.99 23.44
N PRO A 258 -2.72 -19.31 24.20
CA PRO A 258 -4.08 -19.38 23.66
C PRO A 258 -4.54 -18.05 23.05
N SER A 259 -4.06 -16.91 23.55
CA SER A 259 -4.40 -15.59 23.01
C SER A 259 -3.80 -15.39 21.61
N PHE A 260 -2.57 -15.86 21.40
CA PHE A 260 -1.92 -15.81 20.08
C PHE A 260 -2.59 -16.76 19.10
N LEU A 261 -2.92 -17.98 19.52
CA LEU A 261 -3.65 -18.93 18.68
C LEU A 261 -5.05 -18.42 18.29
N ALA A 262 -5.78 -17.80 19.22
CA ALA A 262 -7.08 -17.20 18.93
C ALA A 262 -6.97 -16.05 17.91
N MET A 263 -5.94 -15.20 18.03
CA MET A 263 -5.63 -14.16 17.06
C MET A 263 -5.29 -14.78 15.68
N LEU A 264 -4.44 -15.80 15.64
CA LEU A 264 -4.06 -16.46 14.41
C LEU A 264 -5.26 -17.14 13.73
N ALA A 265 -6.12 -17.81 14.50
CA ALA A 265 -7.38 -18.38 14.00
C ALA A 265 -8.31 -17.30 13.43
N ALA A 266 -8.42 -16.13 14.07
CA ALA A 266 -9.20 -15.02 13.52
C ALA A 266 -8.64 -14.55 12.16
N LEU A 267 -7.32 -14.43 12.02
CA LEU A 267 -6.69 -14.03 10.76
C LEU A 267 -6.90 -15.07 9.64
N VAL A 268 -6.83 -16.37 9.97
CA VAL A 268 -7.13 -17.47 9.03
C VAL A 268 -8.61 -17.46 8.64
N ASN A 269 -9.50 -17.26 9.62
CA ASN A 269 -10.94 -17.20 9.39
C ASN A 269 -11.38 -15.95 8.62
N SER A 270 -10.60 -14.87 8.64
CA SER A 270 -10.76 -13.72 7.74
C SER A 270 -10.28 -13.99 6.31
N GLY A 271 -9.68 -15.15 6.03
CA GLY A 271 -9.12 -15.51 4.73
C GLY A 271 -7.79 -14.83 4.40
N TYR A 272 -7.12 -14.22 5.40
CA TYR A 272 -5.85 -13.52 5.19
C TYR A 272 -4.66 -14.49 5.09
N TRP A 273 -4.76 -15.65 5.74
CA TRP A 273 -3.86 -16.77 5.59
C TRP A 273 -4.66 -18.06 5.39
N PHE A 274 -4.06 -19.03 4.70
CA PHE A 274 -4.63 -20.34 4.46
C PHE A 274 -3.54 -21.41 4.55
N PHE A 275 -3.92 -22.66 4.83
CA PHE A 275 -2.98 -23.77 4.80
C PHE A 275 -2.83 -24.30 3.37
N GLU A 276 -1.59 -24.44 2.90
CA GLU A 276 -1.31 -25.26 1.71
C GLU A 276 -1.29 -26.73 2.12
N GLY A 277 -2.12 -27.55 1.47
CA GLY A 277 -2.13 -29.01 1.60
C GLY A 277 -1.23 -29.70 0.57
#